data_AF-A0A7U8C4D4-F1
#
_entry.id   AF-A0A7U8C4D4-F1
#
_cell.length_a   1.000
_cell.length_b   1.000
_cell.length_c   1.000
_cell.angle_alpha   90.00
_cell.angle_beta   90.00
_cell.angle_gamma   90.00
#
_symmetry.space_group_name_H-M   'P 1'
#
loop_
_entity.id
_entity.type
_entity.pdbx_description
1 polymer ?
#
loop_
_entity_poly.entity_id
_entity_poly.type
_entity_poly.pdbx_seq_one_letter_code
_entity_poly.pdbx_strand_id
1 'polypeptide(L)'
;MRVNQLIRSLIVSAIAAVLVPVLLSSVASVEIELSNIVALAIVFVVTFAASSIAAMGGSSSADSSTVSNGTVEEYVDENDDREQGTVKWFNVSKGFGFITRGEDDDVFVHFRNIRGRGHRSLAEGQKVRFYVRESDKGLQAEDVSVVRD
;
A
#
# COMPACT_ATOMS: atom_id res chain seq x y z
N MET A 1 10.84 6.26 -1.08
CA MET A 1 9.47 6.36 -0.52
C MET A 1 9.38 6.91 0.92
N ARG A 2 10.47 7.02 1.71
CA ARG A 2 10.41 7.53 3.10
C ARG A 2 10.34 9.07 3.27
N VAL A 3 10.76 9.83 2.26
CA VAL A 3 10.90 11.31 2.36
C VAL A 3 9.54 12.03 2.32
N ASN A 4 8.59 11.53 1.52
CA ASN A 4 7.26 12.14 1.40
C ASN A 4 6.41 11.95 2.66
N GLN A 5 6.70 10.95 3.49
CA GLN A 5 5.97 10.69 4.74
C GLN A 5 6.41 11.64 5.86
N LEU A 6 7.71 11.96 5.95
CA LEU A 6 8.25 12.90 6.93
C LEU A 6 7.83 14.35 6.64
N ILE A 7 7.78 14.73 5.37
CA ILE A 7 7.32 16.08 4.96
C ILE A 7 5.83 16.25 5.27
N ARG A 8 5.01 15.23 5.01
CA ARG A 8 3.58 15.23 5.33
C ARG A 8 3.33 15.32 6.84
N SER A 9 4.06 14.57 7.68
CA SER A 9 3.89 14.64 9.13
C SER A 9 4.30 16.00 9.71
N LEU A 10 5.36 16.62 9.18
CA LEU A 10 5.83 17.93 9.64
C LEU A 10 4.83 19.06 9.32
N ILE A 11 4.22 19.02 8.13
CA ILE A 11 3.21 20.00 7.71
C ILE A 11 1.93 19.84 8.55
N VAL A 12 1.48 18.60 8.77
CA VAL A 12 0.27 18.32 9.57
C VAL A 12 0.46 18.78 11.03
N SER A 13 1.64 18.57 11.63
CA SER A 13 1.90 19.02 13.00
C SER A 13 1.94 20.54 13.15
N ALA A 14 2.52 21.25 12.17
CA ALA A 14 2.62 22.71 12.21
C ALA A 14 1.22 23.36 12.13
N ILE A 15 0.33 22.80 11.32
CA ILE A 15 -1.06 23.27 11.20
C ILE A 15 -1.84 22.97 12.49
N ALA A 16 -1.74 21.75 13.02
CA ALA A 16 -2.46 21.36 14.23
C ALA A 16 -2.08 22.22 15.46
N ALA A 17 -0.80 22.57 15.62
CA ALA A 17 -0.32 23.38 16.73
C ALA A 17 -0.92 24.80 16.78
N VAL A 18 -1.29 25.36 15.62
CA VAL A 18 -1.90 26.70 15.54
C VAL A 18 -3.42 26.61 15.58
N LEU A 19 -4.00 25.59 14.96
CA LEU A 19 -5.43 25.51 14.72
C LEU A 19 -6.21 24.97 15.92
N VAL A 20 -5.61 24.04 16.69
CA VAL A 20 -6.23 23.46 17.90
C VAL A 20 -6.46 24.50 19.00
N PRO A 21 -5.48 25.36 19.37
CA PRO A 21 -5.71 26.41 20.37
C PRO A 21 -6.79 27.42 19.94
N VAL A 22 -6.80 27.79 18.65
CA VAL A 22 -7.78 28.75 18.10
C VAL A 22 -9.19 28.16 18.15
N LEU A 23 -9.37 26.90 17.76
CA LEU A 23 -10.67 26.22 17.86
C LEU A 23 -11.12 26.02 19.31
N LEU A 24 -10.22 25.67 20.22
CA LEU A 24 -10.54 25.55 21.65
C LEU A 24 -10.97 26.91 22.23
N SER A 25 -10.33 28.01 21.83
CA SER A 25 -10.73 29.35 22.27
C SER A 25 -12.14 29.73 21.81
N SER A 26 -12.61 29.20 20.68
CA SER A 26 -13.94 29.46 20.13
C SER A 26 -15.06 28.66 20.81
N VAL A 27 -14.76 27.49 21.35
CA VAL A 27 -15.79 26.58 21.94
C VAL A 27 -15.94 26.80 23.44
N ALA A 28 -14.89 27.20 24.16
CA ALA A 28 -14.91 27.15 25.61
C ALA A 28 -15.22 28.48 26.31
N SER A 29 -15.20 29.64 25.63
CA SER A 29 -15.27 30.97 26.28
C SER A 29 -14.30 31.13 27.46
N VAL A 30 -13.23 30.32 27.49
CA VAL A 30 -12.21 30.34 28.54
C VAL A 30 -11.22 31.42 28.16
N GLU A 31 -11.28 32.57 28.84
CA GLU A 31 -10.23 33.58 28.79
C GLU A 31 -9.00 33.02 29.51
N ILE A 32 -8.06 32.43 28.77
CA ILE A 32 -6.77 32.01 29.33
C ILE A 32 -5.94 33.28 29.53
N GLU A 33 -5.98 33.86 30.73
CA GLU A 33 -5.06 34.95 31.08
C GLU A 33 -3.61 34.44 31.05
N LEU A 34 -2.86 34.87 30.04
CA LEU A 34 -1.44 34.58 29.83
C LEU A 34 -0.52 35.04 30.98
N SER A 35 -1.04 35.83 31.93
CA SER A 35 -0.31 36.32 33.09
C SER A 35 -0.06 35.22 34.13
N ASN A 36 -0.84 34.14 34.11
CA ASN A 36 -0.82 33.15 35.17
C ASN A 36 0.01 31.92 34.75
N ILE A 37 1.31 31.97 35.06
CA ILE A 37 2.30 30.91 34.77
C ILE A 37 1.84 29.54 35.29
N VAL A 38 1.06 29.51 36.38
CA VAL A 38 0.48 28.29 36.95
C VAL A 38 -0.57 27.66 36.03
N ALA A 39 -1.42 28.47 35.37
CA ALA A 39 -2.40 27.98 34.42
C ALA A 39 -1.72 27.40 33.16
N LEU A 40 -0.67 28.07 32.68
CA LEU A 40 0.16 27.56 31.57
C LEU A 40 0.85 26.25 31.91
N ALA A 41 1.38 26.11 33.13
CA ALA A 41 2.01 24.87 33.58
C ALA A 41 1.01 23.71 33.66
N ILE A 42 -0.22 23.95 34.15
CA ILE A 42 -1.27 22.94 34.22
C ILE A 42 -1.68 22.48 32.82
N VAL A 43 -1.90 23.41 31.88
CA VAL A 43 -2.25 23.10 30.50
C VAL A 43 -1.14 22.31 29.81
N PHE A 44 0.12 22.68 30.01
CA PHE A 44 1.27 21.95 29.47
C PHE A 44 1.36 20.53 30.04
N VAL A 45 1.15 20.34 31.33
CA VAL A 45 1.15 19.02 31.98
C VAL A 45 0.00 18.15 31.48
N VAL A 46 -1.20 18.70 31.34
CA VAL A 46 -2.37 17.96 30.85
C VAL A 46 -2.21 17.56 29.38
N THR A 47 -1.66 18.44 28.54
CA THR A 47 -1.40 18.13 27.11
C THR A 47 -0.24 17.16 26.92
N PHE A 48 0.82 17.27 27.73
CA PHE A 48 1.94 16.33 27.73
C PHE A 48 1.53 14.92 28.21
N ALA A 49 0.71 14.84 29.27
CA ALA A 49 0.17 13.58 29.78
C ALA A 49 -0.83 12.93 28.80
N ALA A 50 -1.69 13.71 28.15
CA ALA A 50 -2.61 13.18 27.13
C ALA A 50 -1.87 12.66 25.88
N SER A 51 -0.75 13.29 25.52
CA SER A 51 0.06 12.89 24.35
C SER A 51 0.97 11.68 24.61
N SER A 52 1.14 11.25 25.87
CA SER A 52 1.97 10.09 26.23
C SER A 52 1.22 8.76 26.35
N ILE A 53 -0.12 8.78 26.32
CA ILE A 53 -0.94 7.54 26.36
C ILE A 53 -0.97 6.79 25.01
N ALA A 54 -0.48 7.38 23.92
CA ALA A 54 -0.35 6.68 22.63
C ALA A 54 0.88 5.74 22.55
N ALA A 55 1.72 5.64 23.60
CA ALA A 55 2.92 4.78 23.61
C ALA A 55 2.78 3.50 24.45
N MET A 56 1.64 3.24 25.08
CA MET A 56 1.36 2.00 25.83
C MET A 56 0.27 1.19 25.13
N GLY A 57 0.61 0.61 23.98
CA GLY A 57 -0.30 -0.24 23.21
C GLY A 57 0.45 -1.27 22.39
N GLY A 58 0.78 -2.41 23.00
CA GLY A 58 0.96 -3.68 22.29
C GLY A 58 2.39 -4.09 21.92
N SER A 59 3.23 -4.40 22.91
CA SER A 59 4.31 -5.36 22.71
C SER A 59 3.76 -6.77 22.94
N SER A 60 3.27 -7.41 21.88
CA SER A 60 3.08 -8.87 21.85
C SER A 60 4.08 -9.46 20.86
N SER A 61 5.12 -10.04 21.44
CA SER A 61 6.07 -10.94 20.81
C SER A 61 5.36 -12.12 20.14
N ALA A 62 5.70 -12.40 18.89
CA ALA A 62 5.62 -13.74 18.30
C ALA A 62 6.61 -13.83 17.13
N ASP A 63 7.88 -13.91 17.52
CA ASP A 63 8.88 -14.62 16.74
C ASP A 63 8.49 -16.10 16.70
N SER A 64 8.46 -16.71 15.52
CA SER A 64 8.76 -18.14 15.31
C SER A 64 8.46 -18.51 13.86
N SER A 65 9.53 -18.81 13.14
CA SER A 65 9.52 -19.67 11.97
C SER A 65 8.92 -21.04 12.33
N THR A 66 7.66 -21.26 11.96
CA THR A 66 7.05 -22.59 11.96
C THR A 66 6.49 -22.84 10.58
N VAL A 67 7.12 -23.79 9.88
CA VAL A 67 6.57 -24.45 8.70
C VAL A 67 5.23 -25.06 9.11
N SER A 68 4.12 -24.48 8.65
CA SER A 68 2.78 -25.04 8.80
C SER A 68 2.03 -24.95 7.49
N ASN A 69 1.51 -26.11 7.13
CA ASN A 69 0.75 -26.48 5.96
C ASN A 69 -0.65 -25.81 6.01
N GLY A 70 -1.12 -25.23 4.90
CA GLY A 70 -2.54 -24.98 4.61
C GLY A 70 -3.27 -23.91 5.43
N THR A 71 -3.30 -22.67 4.94
CA THR A 71 -4.50 -21.87 4.61
C THR A 71 -3.96 -20.58 3.98
N VAL A 72 -4.06 -20.46 2.66
CA VAL A 72 -3.71 -19.22 1.96
C VAL A 72 -4.85 -18.25 2.23
N GLU A 73 -4.77 -17.49 3.33
CA GLU A 73 -5.56 -16.27 3.43
C GLU A 73 -4.96 -15.29 2.42
N GLU A 74 -5.64 -15.20 1.28
CA GLU A 74 -5.37 -14.23 0.23
C GLU A 74 -5.56 -12.83 0.84
N TYR A 75 -4.45 -12.21 1.26
CA TYR A 75 -4.41 -10.77 1.48
C TYR A 75 -4.70 -10.11 0.13
N VAL A 76 -5.98 -9.84 -0.13
CA VAL A 76 -6.42 -9.00 -1.24
C VAL A 76 -5.93 -7.60 -0.89
N ASP A 77 -4.76 -7.24 -1.41
CA ASP A 77 -4.32 -5.86 -1.44
C ASP A 77 -5.37 -5.09 -2.25
N GLU A 78 -6.18 -4.27 -1.58
CA GLU A 78 -7.20 -3.43 -2.21
C GLU A 78 -6.60 -2.42 -3.21
N ASN A 79 -5.26 -2.33 -3.30
CA ASN A 79 -4.52 -1.57 -4.30
C ASN A 79 -3.68 -2.48 -5.22
N ASP A 80 -4.17 -3.68 -5.57
CA ASP A 80 -3.55 -4.48 -6.64
C ASP A 80 -3.80 -3.83 -8.00
N ASP A 81 -2.97 -2.85 -8.38
CA ASP A 81 -3.02 -2.13 -9.67
C ASP A 81 -2.76 -3.03 -10.91
N ARG A 82 -2.79 -4.36 -10.74
CA ARG A 82 -2.62 -5.32 -11.84
C ARG A 82 -3.91 -5.48 -12.62
N GLU A 83 -3.79 -5.30 -13.92
CA GLU A 83 -4.85 -5.58 -14.88
C GLU A 83 -5.08 -7.08 -15.04
N GLN A 84 -6.29 -7.45 -15.45
CA GLN A 84 -6.64 -8.82 -15.82
C GLN A 84 -6.79 -8.94 -17.33
N GLY A 85 -6.48 -10.13 -17.85
CA GLY A 85 -6.64 -10.44 -19.26
C GLY A 85 -6.63 -11.93 -19.52
N THR A 86 -6.76 -12.28 -20.79
CA THR A 86 -6.82 -13.67 -21.26
C THR A 86 -5.66 -13.94 -22.20
N VAL A 87 -4.98 -15.06 -22.01
CA VAL A 87 -3.86 -15.44 -22.86
C VAL A 87 -4.38 -15.77 -24.26
N LYS A 88 -3.98 -14.97 -25.25
CA LYS A 88 -4.36 -15.17 -26.65
C LYS A 88 -3.61 -16.35 -27.26
N TRP A 89 -2.31 -16.43 -26.98
CA TRP A 89 -1.47 -17.57 -27.31
C TRP A 89 -0.12 -17.46 -26.58
N PHE A 90 0.54 -18.60 -26.34
CA PHE A 90 1.86 -18.64 -25.75
C PHE A 90 2.68 -19.78 -26.35
N ASN A 91 3.88 -19.48 -26.84
CA ASN A 91 4.80 -20.48 -27.36
C ASN A 91 5.77 -20.91 -26.26
N VAL A 92 5.56 -22.12 -25.72
CA VAL A 92 6.40 -22.65 -24.62
C VAL A 92 7.85 -22.84 -25.05
N SER A 93 8.10 -23.27 -26.29
CA SER A 93 9.46 -23.49 -26.80
C SER A 93 10.26 -22.20 -26.96
N LYS A 94 9.60 -21.12 -27.39
CA LYS A 94 10.24 -19.80 -27.55
C LYS A 94 10.17 -18.93 -26.28
N GLY A 95 9.27 -19.23 -25.35
CA GLY A 95 9.10 -18.53 -24.08
C GLY A 95 8.42 -17.17 -24.18
N PHE A 96 7.56 -16.94 -25.18
CA PHE A 96 6.80 -15.70 -25.31
C PHE A 96 5.40 -15.91 -25.87
N GLY A 97 4.53 -14.93 -25.66
CA GLY A 97 3.15 -14.93 -26.10
C GLY A 97 2.51 -13.55 -26.03
N PHE A 98 1.18 -13.53 -26.15
CA PHE A 98 0.37 -12.33 -25.99
C PHE A 98 -0.86 -12.58 -25.13
N ILE A 99 -1.25 -11.55 -24.40
CA ILE A 99 -2.43 -11.51 -23.55
C ILE A 99 -3.36 -10.43 -24.11
N THR A 100 -4.64 -10.76 -24.30
CA THR A 100 -5.66 -9.78 -24.66
C THR A 100 -6.36 -9.24 -23.41
N ARG A 101 -6.63 -7.93 -23.39
CA ARG A 101 -7.41 -7.25 -22.34
C ARG A 101 -8.88 -7.05 -22.71
N GLY A 102 -9.30 -7.51 -23.90
CA GLY A 102 -10.61 -7.23 -24.47
C GLY A 102 -10.55 -7.25 -25.99
N GLU A 103 -11.06 -6.20 -26.64
CA GLU A 103 -11.14 -6.16 -28.11
C GLU A 103 -9.96 -5.45 -28.78
N ASP A 104 -9.25 -4.55 -28.09
CA ASP A 104 -8.40 -3.58 -28.81
C ASP A 104 -6.89 -3.73 -28.63
N ASP A 105 -6.39 -4.18 -27.46
CA ASP A 105 -4.94 -4.18 -27.20
C ASP A 105 -4.38 -5.54 -26.77
N ASP A 106 -3.44 -6.05 -27.58
CA ASP A 106 -2.60 -7.21 -27.26
C ASP A 106 -1.36 -6.75 -26.46
N VAL A 107 -1.14 -7.39 -25.30
CA VAL A 107 0.00 -7.14 -24.43
C VAL A 107 1.02 -8.27 -24.57
N PHE A 108 2.27 -7.92 -24.88
CA PHE A 108 3.36 -8.89 -25.02
C PHE A 108 3.75 -9.50 -23.67
N VAL A 109 3.93 -10.82 -23.60
CA VAL A 109 4.40 -11.51 -22.39
C VAL A 109 5.61 -12.38 -22.67
N HIS A 110 6.60 -12.32 -21.78
CA HIS A 110 7.80 -13.15 -21.82
C HIS A 110 7.88 -14.06 -20.59
N PHE A 111 8.46 -15.26 -20.74
CA PHE A 111 8.50 -16.27 -19.67
C PHE A 111 9.16 -15.79 -18.38
N ARG A 112 10.11 -14.84 -18.48
CA ARG A 112 10.79 -14.23 -17.33
C ARG A 112 9.86 -13.41 -16.45
N ASN A 113 8.79 -12.87 -17.03
CA ASN A 113 7.85 -12.00 -16.35
C ASN A 113 6.71 -12.78 -15.67
N ILE A 114 6.56 -14.07 -15.98
CA ILE A 114 5.56 -14.94 -15.36
C ILE A 114 6.05 -15.31 -13.96
N ARG A 115 5.24 -15.17 -12.91
CA ARG A 115 5.54 -15.62 -11.55
C ARG A 115 5.55 -17.16 -11.48
N GLY A 116 6.48 -17.73 -10.73
CA GLY A 116 6.57 -19.18 -10.50
C GLY A 116 8.01 -19.68 -10.38
N ARG A 117 8.16 -20.97 -10.11
CA ARG A 117 9.46 -21.67 -10.12
C ARG A 117 9.44 -22.71 -11.26
N GLY A 118 10.58 -22.94 -11.91
CA GLY A 118 10.69 -23.91 -13.01
C GLY A 118 10.23 -23.38 -14.38
N HIS A 119 9.72 -24.27 -15.23
CA HIS A 119 9.22 -23.95 -16.58
C HIS A 119 7.92 -23.14 -16.47
N ARG A 120 7.98 -21.87 -16.86
CA ARG A 120 6.85 -20.94 -16.78
C ARG A 120 6.15 -20.90 -18.14
N SER A 121 4.92 -21.39 -18.17
CA SER A 121 4.10 -21.45 -19.38
C SER A 121 2.69 -20.94 -19.08
N LEU A 122 2.04 -20.41 -20.11
CA LEU A 122 0.64 -20.03 -20.08
C LEU A 122 -0.13 -20.89 -21.08
N ALA A 123 -1.34 -21.30 -20.71
CA ALA A 123 -2.25 -21.96 -21.63
C ALA A 123 -3.06 -20.92 -22.40
N GLU A 124 -3.41 -21.23 -23.65
CA GLU A 124 -4.35 -20.41 -24.42
C GLU A 124 -5.73 -20.35 -23.73
N GLY A 125 -6.34 -19.17 -23.72
CA GLY A 125 -7.61 -18.92 -23.02
C GLY A 125 -7.49 -18.77 -21.50
N GLN A 126 -6.28 -18.88 -20.94
CA GLN A 126 -6.08 -18.80 -19.49
C GLN A 126 -6.22 -17.36 -18.99
N LYS A 127 -6.96 -17.16 -17.89
CA LYS A 127 -7.03 -15.89 -17.20
C LYS A 127 -5.75 -15.60 -16.42
N VAL A 128 -5.24 -14.40 -16.57
CA VAL A 128 -4.01 -13.94 -15.93
C VAL A 128 -4.17 -12.52 -15.40
N ARG A 129 -3.38 -12.19 -14.38
CA ARG A 129 -3.29 -10.87 -13.76
C ARG A 129 -1.85 -10.37 -13.85
N PHE A 130 -1.63 -9.14 -14.32
CA PHE A 130 -0.32 -8.59 -14.68
C PHE A 130 -0.29 -7.06 -14.63
N TYR A 131 0.90 -6.47 -14.53
CA TYR A 131 1.09 -5.03 -14.75
C TYR A 131 1.39 -4.75 -16.22
N VAL A 132 0.85 -3.65 -16.75
CA VAL A 132 1.17 -3.18 -18.09
C VAL A 132 2.27 -2.14 -18.02
N ARG A 133 3.33 -2.33 -18.81
CA ARG A 133 4.40 -1.35 -18.99
C ARG A 133 4.57 -1.04 -20.47
N GLU A 134 4.79 0.22 -20.79
CA GLU A 134 5.23 0.65 -22.12
C GLU A 134 6.72 0.32 -22.34
N SER A 135 7.05 -0.26 -23.50
CA SER A 135 8.40 -0.60 -23.92
C SER A 135 8.62 -0.18 -25.38
N ASP A 136 9.86 -0.16 -25.84
CA ASP A 136 10.22 0.14 -27.25
C ASP A 136 9.47 -0.70 -28.31
N LYS A 137 8.88 -1.84 -27.91
CA LYS A 137 8.15 -2.77 -28.78
C LYS A 137 6.63 -2.74 -28.56
N GLY A 138 6.12 -1.77 -27.79
CA GLY A 138 4.71 -1.66 -27.40
C GLY A 138 4.47 -2.12 -25.96
N LEU A 139 3.22 -2.49 -25.67
CA LEU A 139 2.78 -2.88 -24.34
C LEU A 139 3.35 -4.24 -23.93
N GLN A 140 3.94 -4.30 -22.73
CA GLN A 140 4.51 -5.51 -22.15
C GLN A 140 3.88 -5.81 -20.78
N ALA A 141 3.57 -7.09 -20.55
CA ALA A 141 3.08 -7.62 -19.30
C ALA A 141 4.25 -7.93 -18.36
N GLU A 142 4.17 -7.42 -17.14
CA GLU A 142 5.08 -7.68 -16.05
C GLU A 142 4.38 -8.40 -14.90
N ASP A 143 5.16 -9.19 -14.18
CA ASP A 143 4.73 -9.82 -12.94
C ASP A 143 3.44 -10.66 -13.08
N VAL A 144 3.39 -11.43 -14.17
CA VAL A 144 2.20 -12.15 -14.63
C VAL A 144 1.91 -13.33 -13.70
N SER A 145 0.69 -13.41 -13.19
CA SER A 145 0.21 -14.50 -12.36
C SER A 145 -1.07 -15.10 -12.94
N VAL A 146 -1.22 -16.41 -12.81
CA VAL A 146 -2.46 -17.09 -13.22
C VAL A 146 -3.53 -16.83 -12.17
N VAL A 147 -4.70 -16.37 -12.60
CA VAL A 147 -5.88 -16.28 -11.74
C VAL A 147 -6.46 -17.69 -11.63
N ARG A 148 -6.49 -18.25 -10.42
CA ARG A 148 -7.18 -19.51 -10.12
C ARG A 148 -8.57 -19.14 -9.62
N ASP A 149 -9.59 -19.51 -10.39
CA ASP A 149 -11.00 -19.54 -9.95
C ASP A 149 -11.24 -20.79 -9.08
#